data_AF-A0A0J7HZ21-F1
#
_entry.id   AF-A0A0J7HZ21-F1
#
_cell.length_a   1.000
_cell.length_b   1.000
_cell.length_c   1.000
_cell.angle_alpha   90.00
_cell.angle_beta   90.00
_cell.angle_gamma   90.00
#
_symmetry.space_group_name_H-M   'P 1'
#
loop_
_entity.id
_entity.type
_entity.pdbx_description
1 polymer ?
#
loop_
_entity_poly.entity_id
_entity_poly.type
_entity_poly.pdbx_seq_one_letter_code
_entity_poly.pdbx_strand_id
1 'polypeptide(L)'
;MATYESLIKIKGSVGDLVFYSLNGKNVVRKKSGFNKTAFKKSPSYEKVRQNSSEFGHCSKAGKTIRGCIEKYIREAGEPLLYQRFAKLMTAVKDCDTVSEKGKRTVQNGLITEEGMHLLKEFKFGEKKNFSAGTYISEEKEDIILNLDGRLSAGEIIMVTVHVDLETYTAEFFEEKIPVSEDREILFKKHFQENKPLLYFLVFKNKEKISHMGFI
;
A
#
# COMPACT_ATOMS: atom_id res chain seq x y z
N MET A 1 4.78 -8.64 -40.25
CA MET A 1 3.41 -9.17 -40.48
C MET A 1 3.35 -9.61 -41.93
N ALA A 2 2.70 -10.73 -42.25
CA ALA A 2 2.58 -11.22 -43.62
C ALA A 2 1.10 -11.26 -44.03
N THR A 3 0.81 -11.07 -45.32
CA THR A 3 -0.50 -11.36 -45.91
C THR A 3 -0.58 -12.83 -46.31
N TYR A 4 -1.76 -13.42 -46.28
CA TYR A 4 -1.97 -14.79 -46.75
C TYR A 4 -3.16 -14.89 -47.69
N GLU A 5 -3.03 -15.66 -48.75
CA GLU A 5 -4.10 -16.00 -49.68
C GLU A 5 -4.33 -17.52 -49.66
N SER A 6 -5.59 -17.92 -49.53
CA SER A 6 -5.98 -19.33 -49.46
C SER A 6 -7.41 -19.49 -49.94
N LEU A 7 -7.72 -20.65 -50.52
CA LEU A 7 -9.08 -21.06 -50.87
C LEU A 7 -10.00 -21.13 -49.63
N ILE A 8 -9.42 -21.38 -48.45
CA ILE A 8 -10.13 -21.48 -47.18
C ILE A 8 -9.79 -20.26 -46.32
N LYS A 9 -10.82 -19.57 -45.83
CA LYS A 9 -10.67 -18.45 -44.90
C LYS A 9 -10.46 -18.98 -43.48
N ILE A 10 -9.25 -18.83 -42.95
CA ILE A 10 -8.91 -19.21 -41.58
C ILE A 10 -8.95 -17.96 -40.70
N LYS A 11 -9.69 -18.03 -39.59
CA LYS A 11 -9.71 -17.01 -38.54
C LYS A 11 -9.37 -17.68 -37.20
N GLY A 12 -8.49 -17.06 -36.42
CA GLY A 12 -8.06 -17.59 -35.13
C GLY A 12 -6.63 -18.11 -35.14
N SER A 13 -6.29 -18.97 -34.17
CA SER A 13 -4.93 -19.46 -33.96
C SER A 13 -4.74 -20.88 -34.51
N VAL A 14 -3.69 -21.09 -35.30
CA VAL A 14 -3.24 -22.43 -35.73
C VAL A 14 -1.74 -22.54 -35.42
N GLY A 15 -1.38 -23.45 -34.50
CA GLY A 15 -0.01 -23.56 -34.01
C GLY A 15 0.53 -22.23 -33.46
N ASP A 16 1.66 -21.78 -33.99
CA ASP A 16 2.31 -20.51 -33.66
C ASP A 16 1.82 -19.32 -34.49
N LEU A 17 0.79 -19.48 -35.31
CA LEU A 17 0.27 -18.43 -36.19
C LEU A 17 -1.12 -17.98 -35.75
N VAL A 18 -1.39 -16.69 -35.90
CA VAL A 18 -2.70 -16.06 -35.68
C VAL A 18 -3.15 -15.43 -36.99
N PHE A 19 -4.31 -15.87 -37.48
CA PHE A 19 -4.94 -15.45 -38.73
C PHE A 19 -6.11 -14.52 -38.42
N TYR A 20 -6.13 -13.34 -39.02
CA TYR A 20 -7.20 -12.35 -38.88
C TYR A 20 -7.33 -11.50 -40.15
N SER A 21 -8.39 -10.71 -40.24
CA SER A 21 -8.56 -9.74 -41.32
C SER A 21 -8.17 -8.34 -40.81
N LEU A 22 -7.35 -7.63 -41.58
CA LEU A 22 -6.97 -6.25 -41.34
C LEU A 22 -7.20 -5.45 -42.62
N ASN A 23 -8.04 -4.42 -42.55
CA ASN A 23 -8.39 -3.56 -43.71
C ASN A 23 -8.84 -4.36 -44.94
N GLY A 24 -9.67 -5.39 -44.73
CA GLY A 24 -10.18 -6.25 -45.80
C GLY A 24 -9.17 -7.28 -46.35
N LYS A 25 -7.91 -7.26 -45.89
CA LYS A 25 -6.89 -8.23 -46.28
C LYS A 25 -6.72 -9.32 -45.23
N ASN A 26 -6.48 -10.54 -45.69
CA ASN A 26 -6.15 -11.67 -44.84
C ASN A 26 -4.69 -11.57 -44.39
N VAL A 27 -4.46 -11.51 -43.09
CA VAL A 27 -3.13 -11.35 -42.49
C VAL A 27 -2.84 -12.48 -41.52
N VAL A 28 -1.56 -12.85 -41.48
CA VAL A 28 -1.01 -13.82 -40.55
C VAL A 28 0.15 -13.19 -39.79
N ARG A 29 0.16 -13.42 -38.48
CA ARG A 29 1.29 -13.09 -37.62
C ARG A 29 1.70 -14.32 -36.83
N LYS A 30 2.98 -14.40 -36.48
CA LYS A 30 3.39 -15.29 -35.39
C LYS A 30 2.69 -14.82 -34.11
N LYS A 31 2.23 -15.75 -33.28
CA LYS A 31 1.74 -15.48 -31.93
C LYS A 31 2.78 -14.64 -31.23
N SER A 32 2.46 -13.36 -31.06
CA SER A 32 3.19 -12.48 -30.17
C SER A 32 2.34 -12.34 -28.91
N GLY A 33 3.00 -12.51 -27.77
CA GLY A 33 2.36 -12.61 -26.47
C GLY A 33 3.40 -12.94 -25.41
N PHE A 34 2.94 -12.96 -24.16
CA PHE A 34 3.78 -13.26 -23.01
C PHE A 34 4.32 -14.70 -23.10
N ASN A 35 5.62 -14.86 -23.34
CA ASN A 35 6.30 -16.14 -23.28
C ASN A 35 6.87 -16.33 -21.87
N LYS A 36 6.29 -17.22 -21.07
CA LYS A 36 6.69 -17.46 -19.67
C LYS A 36 8.16 -17.87 -19.53
N THR A 37 8.69 -18.66 -20.48
CA THR A 37 10.09 -19.07 -20.49
C THR A 37 11.01 -17.90 -20.81
N ALA A 38 10.66 -17.09 -21.81
CA ALA A 38 11.40 -15.87 -22.14
C ALA A 38 11.33 -14.84 -21.01
N PHE A 39 10.18 -14.68 -20.35
CA PHE A 39 10.03 -13.81 -19.19
C PHE A 39 10.99 -14.21 -18.07
N LYS A 40 11.14 -15.52 -17.80
CA LYS A 40 12.05 -16.01 -16.75
C LYS A 40 13.53 -15.85 -17.10
N LYS A 41 13.93 -16.10 -18.35
CA LYS A 41 15.34 -16.29 -18.72
C LYS A 41 15.94 -15.17 -19.58
N SER A 42 15.14 -14.46 -20.38
CA SER A 42 15.67 -13.49 -21.34
C SER A 42 16.11 -12.19 -20.63
N PRO A 43 17.28 -11.62 -20.98
CA PRO A 43 17.69 -10.28 -20.53
C PRO A 43 16.69 -9.19 -20.92
N SER A 44 15.99 -9.33 -22.05
CA SER A 44 14.99 -8.35 -22.52
C SER A 44 13.84 -8.13 -21.54
N TYR A 45 13.56 -9.09 -20.65
CA TYR A 45 12.50 -9.00 -19.63
C TYR A 45 13.03 -8.61 -18.24
N GLU A 46 14.31 -8.29 -18.08
CA GLU A 46 14.90 -7.99 -16.77
C GLU A 46 14.19 -6.85 -16.04
N LYS A 47 14.04 -5.69 -16.68
CA LYS A 47 13.32 -4.54 -16.10
C LYS A 47 11.87 -4.88 -15.76
N VAL A 48 11.21 -5.69 -16.58
CA VAL A 48 9.83 -6.13 -16.34
C VAL A 48 9.78 -7.05 -15.12
N ARG A 49 10.72 -7.98 -14.97
CA ARG A 49 10.82 -8.87 -13.79
C ARG A 49 11.06 -8.06 -12.51
N GLN A 50 12.01 -7.13 -12.54
CA GLN A 50 12.32 -6.25 -11.41
C GLN A 50 11.07 -5.49 -10.95
N ASN A 51 10.41 -4.79 -11.88
CA ASN A 51 9.17 -4.05 -11.57
C ASN A 51 8.05 -4.96 -11.08
N SER A 52 7.89 -6.15 -11.68
CA SER A 52 6.84 -7.11 -11.27
C SER A 52 7.07 -7.63 -9.85
N SER A 53 8.32 -7.90 -9.49
CA SER A 53 8.72 -8.34 -8.15
C SER A 53 8.38 -7.27 -7.10
N GLU A 54 8.86 -6.04 -7.33
CA GLU A 54 8.60 -4.90 -6.46
C GLU A 54 7.09 -4.60 -6.32
N PHE A 55 6.35 -4.62 -7.43
CA PHE A 55 4.90 -4.40 -7.40
C PHE A 55 4.14 -5.48 -6.63
N GLY A 56 4.56 -6.74 -6.77
CA GLY A 56 4.03 -7.86 -6.00
C GLY A 56 4.25 -7.67 -4.49
N HIS A 57 5.44 -7.23 -4.11
CA HIS A 57 5.76 -6.90 -2.72
C HIS A 57 4.90 -5.74 -2.19
N CYS A 58 4.81 -4.62 -2.93
CA CYS A 58 3.98 -3.46 -2.55
C CYS A 58 2.50 -3.83 -2.36
N SER A 59 1.98 -4.69 -3.23
CA SER A 59 0.58 -5.16 -3.16
C SER A 59 0.31 -5.96 -1.90
N LYS A 60 1.24 -6.84 -1.50
CA LYS A 60 1.12 -7.66 -0.29
C LYS A 60 1.32 -6.81 0.96
N ALA A 61 2.35 -5.97 1.00
CA ALA A 61 2.59 -5.04 2.10
C ALA A 61 1.38 -4.15 2.38
N GLY A 62 0.84 -3.53 1.31
CA GLY A 62 -0.36 -2.73 1.41
C GLY A 62 -1.61 -3.50 1.82
N LYS A 63 -1.69 -4.82 1.55
CA LYS A 63 -2.77 -5.68 2.05
C LYS A 63 -2.61 -5.94 3.55
N THR A 64 -1.40 -6.29 3.99
CA THR A 64 -1.10 -6.60 5.39
C THR A 64 -1.40 -5.39 6.29
N ILE A 65 -0.88 -4.21 5.94
CA ILE A 65 -1.11 -2.98 6.72
C ILE A 65 -2.60 -2.60 6.78
N ARG A 66 -3.29 -2.60 5.64
CA ARG A 66 -4.74 -2.27 5.61
C ARG A 66 -5.59 -3.28 6.37
N GLY A 67 -5.15 -4.54 6.48
CA GLY A 67 -5.85 -5.55 7.27
C GLY A 67 -5.97 -5.15 8.74
N CYS A 68 -4.94 -4.54 9.31
CA CYS A 68 -4.93 -4.08 10.71
C CYS A 68 -5.92 -2.94 10.98
N ILE A 69 -6.25 -2.14 9.96
CA ILE A 69 -7.08 -0.93 10.09
C ILE A 69 -8.36 -1.00 9.24
N GLU A 70 -8.73 -2.20 8.78
CA GLU A 70 -9.80 -2.39 7.80
C GLU A 70 -11.16 -1.86 8.28
N LYS A 71 -11.46 -2.04 9.58
CA LYS A 71 -12.65 -1.53 10.25
C LYS A 71 -12.87 -0.04 9.98
N TYR A 72 -11.82 0.78 10.08
CA TYR A 72 -11.91 2.23 9.91
C TYR A 72 -11.92 2.64 8.45
N ILE A 73 -11.15 1.94 7.62
CA ILE A 73 -11.13 2.14 6.17
C ILE A 73 -12.53 1.93 5.57
N ARG A 74 -13.25 0.90 6.00
CA ARG A 74 -14.62 0.62 5.52
C ARG A 74 -15.58 1.76 5.88
N GLU A 75 -15.44 2.35 7.07
CA GLU A 75 -16.25 3.52 7.49
C GLU A 75 -15.88 4.79 6.71
N ALA A 76 -14.64 4.92 6.21
CA ALA A 76 -14.24 6.03 5.33
C ALA A 76 -14.93 5.98 3.96
N GLY A 77 -15.37 4.80 3.50
CA GLY A 77 -16.28 4.65 2.36
C GLY A 77 -15.68 4.99 0.99
N GLU A 78 -14.36 5.03 0.85
CA GLU A 78 -13.71 5.41 -0.42
C GLU A 78 -13.59 4.21 -1.39
N PRO A 79 -14.20 4.26 -2.60
CA PRO A 79 -14.22 3.12 -3.53
C PRO A 79 -12.85 2.70 -4.07
N LEU A 80 -11.92 3.65 -4.26
CA LEU A 80 -10.62 3.42 -4.89
C LEU A 80 -9.44 3.38 -3.90
N LEU A 81 -9.75 3.28 -2.60
CA LEU A 81 -8.73 3.37 -1.56
C LEU A 81 -7.65 2.29 -1.68
N TYR A 82 -8.03 1.07 -2.08
CA TYR A 82 -7.04 0.00 -2.32
C TYR A 82 -6.00 0.39 -3.38
N GLN A 83 -6.45 0.98 -4.50
CA GLN A 83 -5.57 1.36 -5.60
C GLN A 83 -4.65 2.52 -5.20
N ARG A 84 -5.20 3.51 -4.49
CA ARG A 84 -4.42 4.63 -3.95
C ARG A 84 -3.39 4.15 -2.92
N PHE A 85 -3.76 3.22 -2.04
CA PHE A 85 -2.84 2.66 -1.05
C PHE A 85 -1.74 1.81 -1.71
N ALA A 86 -2.06 1.04 -2.76
CA ALA A 86 -1.05 0.32 -3.54
C ALA A 86 -0.07 1.29 -4.24
N LYS A 87 -0.57 2.43 -4.75
CA LYS A 87 0.27 3.51 -5.29
C LYS A 87 1.16 4.12 -4.21
N LEU A 88 0.63 4.35 -3.01
CA LEU A 88 1.41 4.80 -1.86
C LEU A 88 2.55 3.81 -1.53
N MET A 89 2.25 2.51 -1.40
CA MET A 89 3.30 1.51 -1.12
C MET A 89 4.38 1.49 -2.22
N THR A 90 4.01 1.73 -3.47
CA THR A 90 4.98 1.84 -4.56
C THR A 90 5.89 3.06 -4.38
N ALA A 91 5.32 4.22 -4.01
CA ALA A 91 6.07 5.44 -3.74
C ALA A 91 6.99 5.28 -2.51
N VAL A 92 6.49 4.70 -1.42
CA VAL A 92 7.28 4.40 -0.22
C VAL A 92 8.43 3.45 -0.56
N LYS A 93 8.17 2.37 -1.31
CA LYS A 93 9.22 1.45 -1.78
C LYS A 93 10.25 2.13 -2.70
N ASP A 94 9.87 3.19 -3.42
CA ASP A 94 10.82 3.95 -4.23
C ASP A 94 11.81 4.76 -3.39
N CYS A 95 11.51 5.01 -2.11
CA CYS A 95 12.40 5.61 -1.12
C CYS A 95 13.43 4.62 -0.53
N ASP A 96 13.36 3.32 -0.84
CA ASP A 96 14.39 2.35 -0.42
C ASP A 96 15.73 2.66 -1.12
N THR A 97 16.66 3.24 -0.36
CA THR A 97 18.03 3.60 -0.80
C THR A 97 19.05 2.49 -0.57
N VAL A 98 18.66 1.41 0.10
CA VAL A 98 19.56 0.31 0.50
C VAL A 98 19.56 -0.80 -0.54
N SER A 99 18.38 -1.14 -1.08
CA SER A 99 18.23 -2.28 -1.99
C SER A 99 18.42 -1.91 -3.45
N GLU A 100 18.98 -2.84 -4.23
CA GLU A 100 19.03 -2.73 -5.69
C GLU A 100 17.61 -2.75 -6.32
N LYS A 101 17.49 -2.15 -7.51
CA LYS A 101 16.25 -2.20 -8.29
C LYS A 101 15.81 -3.65 -8.58
N GLY A 102 14.54 -3.93 -8.33
CA GLY A 102 13.94 -5.26 -8.36
C GLY A 102 13.89 -5.97 -7.01
N LYS A 103 14.63 -5.46 -6.03
CA LYS A 103 14.68 -5.98 -4.65
C LYS A 103 14.25 -4.94 -3.61
N ARG A 104 13.88 -3.73 -4.03
CA ARG A 104 13.42 -2.66 -3.13
C ARG A 104 12.16 -3.06 -2.37
N THR A 105 12.10 -2.66 -1.10
CA THR A 105 11.06 -3.04 -0.17
C THR A 105 10.34 -1.83 0.40
N VAL A 106 9.08 -2.02 0.78
CA VAL A 106 8.31 -1.03 1.54
C VAL A 106 8.95 -0.82 2.92
N GLN A 107 9.49 -1.88 3.53
CA GLN A 107 10.08 -1.82 4.86
C GLN A 107 11.26 -0.85 4.92
N ASN A 108 12.23 -0.98 4.01
CA ASN A 108 13.36 -0.05 3.94
C ASN A 108 12.90 1.35 3.55
N GLY A 109 11.88 1.47 2.68
CA GLY A 109 11.26 2.74 2.36
C GLY A 109 10.69 3.45 3.59
N LEU A 110 10.00 2.73 4.47
CA LEU A 110 9.42 3.29 5.71
C LEU A 110 10.45 3.73 6.75
N ILE A 111 11.68 3.21 6.68
CA ILE A 111 12.78 3.65 7.55
C ILE A 111 13.26 5.06 7.16
N THR A 112 13.09 5.47 5.91
CA THR A 112 13.46 6.80 5.44
C THR A 112 12.45 7.87 5.89
N GLU A 113 12.94 9.09 6.11
CA GLU A 113 12.09 10.23 6.46
C GLU A 113 11.04 10.49 5.38
N GLU A 114 11.42 10.43 4.10
CA GLU A 114 10.52 10.66 2.98
C GLU A 114 9.44 9.57 2.87
N GLY A 115 9.83 8.31 3.03
CA GLY A 115 8.88 7.19 2.97
C GLY A 115 7.88 7.21 4.12
N MET A 116 8.33 7.55 5.33
CA MET A 116 7.44 7.74 6.48
C MET A 116 6.53 8.97 6.29
N HIS A 117 7.07 10.08 5.78
CA HIS A 117 6.28 11.28 5.48
C HIS A 117 5.16 10.99 4.45
N LEU A 118 5.46 10.22 3.39
CA LEU A 118 4.44 9.78 2.42
C LEU A 118 3.30 8.99 3.09
N LEU A 119 3.64 8.14 4.06
CA LEU A 119 2.63 7.36 4.81
C LEU A 119 1.74 8.27 5.65
N LYS A 120 2.32 9.24 6.39
CA LYS A 120 1.58 10.18 7.25
C LYS A 120 0.67 11.12 6.47
N GLU A 121 1.10 11.55 5.28
CA GLU A 121 0.31 12.43 4.39
C GLU A 121 -0.83 11.71 3.66
N PHE A 122 -0.90 10.37 3.73
CA PHE A 122 -1.96 9.63 3.06
C PHE A 122 -3.33 9.89 3.69
N LYS A 123 -4.26 10.43 2.90
CA LYS A 123 -5.66 10.66 3.30
C LYS A 123 -6.58 9.51 2.95
N PHE A 124 -7.42 9.13 3.90
CA PHE A 124 -8.42 8.07 3.78
C PHE A 124 -9.79 8.65 3.42
N GLY A 125 -10.17 8.60 2.14
CA GLY A 125 -11.35 9.29 1.62
C GLY A 125 -11.36 10.78 1.95
N GLU A 126 -12.52 11.28 2.37
CA GLU A 126 -12.72 12.68 2.78
C GLU A 126 -12.40 12.92 4.27
N LYS A 127 -11.78 11.95 4.96
CA LYS A 127 -11.39 12.13 6.36
C LYS A 127 -10.18 13.03 6.47
N LYS A 128 -10.19 13.89 7.48
CA LYS A 128 -9.06 14.78 7.77
C LYS A 128 -7.90 13.96 8.34
N ASN A 129 -6.67 14.32 7.98
CA ASN A 129 -5.49 13.82 8.70
C ASN A 129 -5.32 14.60 10.00
N PHE A 130 -4.51 14.05 10.90
CA PHE A 130 -4.00 14.79 12.04
C PHE A 130 -2.99 15.84 11.56
N SER A 131 -2.81 16.90 12.35
CA SER A 131 -1.86 17.98 12.08
C SER A 131 -0.42 17.47 12.07
N ALA A 132 0.46 18.12 11.32
CA ALA A 132 1.87 17.74 11.24
C ALA A 132 2.61 17.83 12.59
N GLY A 133 2.12 18.65 13.53
CA GLY A 133 2.64 18.68 14.90
C GLY A 133 2.11 17.57 15.82
N THR A 134 1.26 16.65 15.33
CA THR A 134 0.85 15.46 16.09
C THR A 134 1.94 14.40 16.02
N TYR A 135 2.45 13.96 17.17
CA TYR A 135 3.51 12.95 17.25
C TYR A 135 3.38 12.07 18.49
N ILE A 136 4.08 10.93 18.45
CA ILE A 136 4.21 10.03 19.58
C ILE A 136 5.58 10.22 20.25
N SER A 137 5.57 10.24 21.58
CA SER A 137 6.76 10.08 22.41
C SER A 137 6.58 8.89 23.36
N GLU A 138 7.67 8.25 23.76
CA GLU A 138 7.63 7.11 24.67
C GLU A 138 8.13 7.51 26.06
N GLU A 139 7.41 7.12 27.11
CA GLU A 139 7.82 7.29 28.51
C GLU A 139 7.64 5.98 29.28
N LYS A 140 8.75 5.28 29.56
CA LYS A 140 8.76 4.00 30.29
C LYS A 140 7.78 2.97 29.70
N GLU A 141 6.62 2.79 30.33
CA GLU A 141 5.58 1.82 29.96
C GLU A 141 4.44 2.45 29.13
N ASP A 142 4.50 3.76 28.88
CA ASP A 142 3.45 4.52 28.21
C ASP A 142 3.93 5.11 26.87
N ILE A 143 2.96 5.27 25.98
CA ILE A 143 3.06 5.97 24.72
C ILE A 143 2.23 7.24 24.86
N ILE A 144 2.88 8.39 24.74
CA ILE A 144 2.23 9.70 24.85
C ILE A 144 1.95 10.20 23.44
N LEU A 145 0.67 10.35 23.12
CA LEU A 145 0.21 11.04 21.94
C LEU A 145 0.12 12.54 22.22
N ASN A 146 0.94 13.32 21.52
CA ASN A 146 0.94 14.78 21.59
C ASN A 146 0.12 15.33 20.42
N LEU A 147 -0.90 16.13 20.70
CA LEU A 147 -1.78 16.74 19.70
C LEU A 147 -1.41 18.21 19.47
N ASP A 148 -1.24 18.61 18.22
CA ASP A 148 -1.01 20.00 17.79
C ASP A 148 -2.32 20.80 17.70
N GLY A 149 -3.08 20.75 18.81
CA GLY A 149 -4.40 21.36 18.96
C GLY A 149 -5.27 20.62 19.97
N ARG A 150 -6.42 21.21 20.31
CA ARG A 150 -7.44 20.53 21.12
C ARG A 150 -8.45 19.86 20.21
N LEU A 151 -8.72 18.58 20.44
CA LEU A 151 -9.86 17.90 19.86
C LEU A 151 -11.11 18.25 20.67
N SER A 152 -12.25 18.38 19.99
CA SER A 152 -13.56 18.44 20.65
C SER A 152 -13.81 17.16 21.46
N ALA A 153 -14.73 17.20 22.41
CA ALA A 153 -15.16 15.98 23.12
C ALA A 153 -15.53 14.83 22.16
N GLY A 154 -14.97 13.65 22.40
CA GLY A 154 -15.11 12.49 21.53
C GLY A 154 -14.30 11.28 22.02
N GLU A 155 -13.97 10.39 21.09
CA GLU A 155 -13.16 9.20 21.34
C GLU A 155 -11.97 9.19 20.39
N ILE A 156 -10.77 9.03 20.94
CA ILE A 156 -9.58 8.72 20.15
C ILE A 156 -9.32 7.23 20.20
N ILE A 157 -8.93 6.66 19.06
CA ILE A 157 -8.51 5.29 18.95
C ILE A 157 -7.11 5.27 18.35
N MET A 158 -6.20 4.55 18.98
CA MET A 158 -4.89 4.24 18.43
C MET A 158 -4.83 2.75 18.09
N VAL A 159 -4.45 2.47 16.85
CA VAL A 159 -4.08 1.14 16.40
C VAL A 159 -2.56 1.09 16.25
N THR A 160 -1.90 0.40 17.17
CA THR A 160 -0.46 0.16 17.13
C THR A 160 -0.22 -1.13 16.34
N VAL A 161 0.54 -1.05 15.26
CA VAL A 161 0.75 -2.15 14.31
C VAL A 161 2.23 -2.52 14.28
N HIS A 162 2.52 -3.76 14.66
CA HIS A 162 3.77 -4.41 14.29
C HIS A 162 3.57 -5.20 12.99
N VAL A 163 4.35 -4.89 11.97
CA VAL A 163 4.27 -5.54 10.66
C VAL A 163 5.57 -6.23 10.29
N ASP A 164 5.46 -7.46 9.80
CA ASP A 164 6.54 -8.20 9.15
C ASP A 164 6.23 -8.28 7.65
N LEU A 165 6.97 -7.50 6.86
CA LEU A 165 6.77 -7.41 5.40
C LEU A 165 7.57 -8.44 4.60
N GLU A 166 8.35 -9.29 5.27
CA GLU A 166 8.98 -10.45 4.65
C GLU A 166 8.00 -11.62 4.62
N THR A 167 7.33 -11.88 5.75
CA THR A 167 6.32 -12.94 5.88
C THR A 167 4.91 -12.46 5.56
N TYR A 168 4.70 -11.14 5.43
CA TYR A 168 3.42 -10.48 5.21
C TYR A 168 2.41 -10.72 6.33
N THR A 169 2.90 -10.80 7.57
CA THR A 169 2.10 -10.95 8.78
C THR A 169 2.09 -9.65 9.58
N ALA A 170 1.10 -9.49 10.46
CA ALA A 170 1.02 -8.35 11.35
C ALA A 170 0.30 -8.71 12.64
N GLU A 171 0.76 -8.09 13.72
CA GLU A 171 0.13 -8.06 15.02
C GLU A 171 -0.28 -6.62 15.29
N PHE A 172 -1.47 -6.39 15.83
CA PHE A 172 -1.91 -5.05 16.14
C PHE A 172 -2.72 -5.02 17.44
N PHE A 173 -2.65 -3.89 18.12
CA PHE A 173 -3.43 -3.61 19.32
C PHE A 173 -4.24 -2.34 19.12
N GLU A 174 -5.51 -2.36 19.56
CA GLU A 174 -6.42 -1.22 19.50
C GLU A 174 -6.70 -0.74 20.92
N GLU A 175 -6.39 0.51 21.21
CA GLU A 175 -6.75 1.17 22.47
C GLU A 175 -7.62 2.39 22.20
N LYS A 176 -8.67 2.58 23.02
CA LYS A 176 -9.64 3.66 22.87
C LYS A 176 -9.69 4.48 24.14
N ILE A 177 -9.65 5.80 23.99
CA ILE A 177 -9.62 6.73 25.10
C ILE A 177 -10.65 7.84 24.84
N PRO A 178 -11.58 8.10 25.78
CA PRO A 178 -12.44 9.27 25.69
C PRO A 178 -11.59 10.53 25.90
N VAL A 179 -11.83 11.55 25.08
CA VAL A 179 -11.11 12.82 25.12
C VAL A 179 -12.11 13.96 25.27
N SER A 180 -11.76 14.97 26.06
CA SER A 180 -12.67 16.10 26.32
C SER A 180 -12.08 17.46 25.94
N GLU A 181 -10.76 17.63 26.02
CA GLU A 181 -10.00 18.78 25.47
C GLU A 181 -8.47 18.58 25.59
N ASP A 182 -8.04 17.32 25.68
CA ASP A 182 -6.69 16.92 26.06
C ASP A 182 -5.68 17.20 24.95
N ARG A 183 -4.47 17.66 25.34
CA ARG A 183 -3.34 17.85 24.42
C ARG A 183 -2.38 16.67 24.42
N GLU A 184 -2.39 15.90 25.50
CA GLU A 184 -1.56 14.72 25.72
C GLU A 184 -2.49 13.59 26.13
N ILE A 185 -2.32 12.45 25.48
CA ILE A 185 -3.15 11.26 25.72
C ILE A 185 -2.21 10.08 25.93
N LEU A 186 -2.35 9.43 27.08
CA LEU A 186 -1.53 8.30 27.49
C LEU A 186 -2.14 7.00 26.99
N PHE A 187 -1.38 6.27 26.20
CA PHE A 187 -1.69 4.92 25.74
C PHE A 187 -0.70 3.93 26.36
N LYS A 188 -1.10 2.68 26.50
CA LYS A 188 -0.21 1.63 27.01
C LYS A 188 0.75 1.17 25.92
N LYS A 189 1.98 0.86 26.32
CA LYS A 189 2.96 0.20 25.45
C LYS A 189 2.62 -1.28 25.30
N HIS A 190 2.24 -1.69 24.09
CA HIS A 190 1.81 -3.08 23.80
C HIS A 190 2.86 -3.95 23.13
N PHE A 191 3.93 -3.35 22.60
CA PHE A 191 5.01 -4.04 21.89
C PHE A 191 6.36 -3.67 22.50
N GLN A 192 7.33 -4.59 22.44
CA GLN A 192 8.71 -4.35 22.88
C GLN A 192 9.48 -3.46 21.89
N GLU A 193 10.44 -2.69 22.39
CA GLU A 193 11.18 -1.62 21.67
C GLU A 193 11.96 -2.04 20.43
N ASN A 194 12.20 -3.34 20.22
CA ASN A 194 13.12 -3.81 19.18
C ASN A 194 12.50 -3.94 17.79
N LYS A 195 11.22 -3.58 17.61
CA LYS A 195 10.53 -3.77 16.34
C LYS A 195 9.92 -2.47 15.83
N PRO A 196 10.05 -2.14 14.53
CA PRO A 196 9.41 -0.97 13.97
C PRO A 196 7.88 -1.09 14.09
N LEU A 197 7.25 -0.01 14.54
CA LEU A 197 5.82 0.11 14.75
C LEU A 197 5.24 1.17 13.82
N LEU A 198 4.00 0.93 13.37
CA LEU A 198 3.18 1.94 12.71
C LEU A 198 2.03 2.31 13.65
N TYR A 199 1.77 3.60 13.78
CA TYR A 199 0.67 4.10 14.60
C TYR A 199 -0.40 4.68 13.69
N PHE A 200 -1.60 4.15 13.82
CA PHE A 200 -2.76 4.64 13.08
C PHE A 200 -3.77 5.22 14.05
N LEU A 201 -4.08 6.51 13.90
CA LEU A 201 -5.03 7.21 14.73
C LEU A 201 -6.38 7.35 14.06
N VAL A 202 -7.41 7.34 14.88
CA VAL A 202 -8.79 7.64 14.50
C VAL A 202 -9.40 8.51 15.58
N PHE A 203 -10.05 9.60 15.20
CA PHE A 203 -10.83 10.43 16.11
C PHE A 203 -12.30 10.43 15.71
N LYS A 204 -13.16 9.99 16.64
CA LYS A 204 -14.61 9.96 16.50
C LYS A 204 -15.27 11.09 17.27
N ASN A 205 -16.11 11.86 16.57
CA ASN A 205 -17.01 12.84 17.19
C ASN A 205 -18.44 12.40 16.87
N LYS A 206 -19.28 12.25 17.90
CA LYS A 206 -20.68 11.77 17.78
C LYS A 206 -20.75 10.47 16.96
N GLU A 207 -19.93 9.48 17.32
CA GLU A 207 -19.83 8.16 16.68
C GLU A 207 -19.31 8.12 15.22
N LYS A 208 -19.03 9.28 14.61
CA LYS A 208 -18.51 9.36 13.24
C LYS A 208 -17.02 9.67 13.23
N ILE A 209 -16.27 8.95 12.39
CA ILE A 209 -14.86 9.29 12.13
C ILE A 209 -14.80 10.69 11.50
N SER A 210 -14.10 11.59 12.17
CA SER A 210 -13.79 12.93 11.69
C SER A 210 -12.35 13.05 11.18
N HIS A 211 -11.41 12.41 11.88
CA HIS A 211 -10.00 12.35 11.52
C HIS A 211 -9.51 10.91 11.53
N MET A 212 -8.64 10.54 10.60
CA MET A 212 -7.91 9.28 10.64
C MET A 212 -6.63 9.39 9.79
N GLY A 213 -5.56 8.72 10.20
CA GLY A 213 -4.28 8.76 9.50
C GLY A 213 -3.17 8.05 10.23
N PHE A 214 -2.04 7.83 9.55
CA PHE A 214 -0.80 7.40 10.20
C PHE A 214 -0.08 8.59 10.82
N ILE A 215 0.61 8.38 11.93
CA ILE A 215 1.40 9.40 12.63
C ILE A 215 2.81 8.92 12.98
#